data_AF-X1V6I9-F1
#
_entry.id   AF-X1V6I9-F1
#
_cell.length_a   1.000
_cell.length_b   1.000
_cell.length_c   1.000
_cell.angle_alpha   90.00
_cell.angle_beta   90.00
_cell.angle_gamma   90.00
#
_symmetry.space_group_name_H-M   'P 1'
#
loop_
_entity.id
_entity.type
_entity.pdbx_description
1 polymer ?
#
loop_
_entity_poly.entity_id
_entity_poly.type
_entity_poly.pdbx_seq_one_letter_code
_entity_poly.pdbx_strand_id
1 'polypeptide(L)'
;ESAFSVEAVTKQFYQDYKGLFEKLTKELDHILEKDNKTKKEFENRSIDTANFAKKLLGQIVFLYFLQKKGWLGVPRDERWGQGDKRFLGTLFKRCMTEGGNFFNDYLEYLFYEALATTEGRATIDLSYYPKFDCKIPFLNGGLFEAIYDWENTYILLPDELFSNSEKTKTGDTGTGILDVFDRYNFTVKEDEPLEKEVAVDPEMLGKVFENLLPENLRKGKGTYYTPREIVHYMCRESLINYLDTAVNSSSVPPLVKGGKGGFLRIPRKDIENFIHKGELA
;
A
#
# COMPACT_ATOMS: atom_id res chain seq x y z
N GLU A 1 -22.25 4.71 21.92
CA GLU A 1 -22.31 4.25 20.51
C GLU A 1 -21.55 5.14 19.51
N SER A 2 -20.91 6.24 19.93
CA SER A 2 -20.13 7.13 19.02
C SER A 2 -18.67 6.74 18.79
N ALA A 3 -18.15 5.69 19.46
CA ALA A 3 -16.75 5.27 19.40
C ALA A 3 -16.41 4.34 18.21
N PHE A 4 -17.41 3.89 17.46
CA PHE A 4 -17.25 2.98 16.30
C PHE A 4 -17.75 3.61 14.99
N SER A 5 -17.60 4.93 14.85
CA SER A 5 -17.82 5.59 13.54
C SER A 5 -16.54 5.47 12.70
N VAL A 6 -16.68 5.10 11.43
CA VAL A 6 -15.61 5.07 10.42
C VAL A 6 -14.75 6.32 10.48
N GLU A 7 -15.41 7.48 10.55
CA GLU A 7 -14.74 8.77 10.55
C GLU A 7 -13.82 8.96 11.77
N ALA A 8 -14.22 8.42 12.93
CA ALA A 8 -13.41 8.44 14.13
C ALA A 8 -12.18 7.54 14.00
N VAL A 9 -12.34 6.32 13.44
CA VAL A 9 -11.24 5.39 13.20
C VAL A 9 -10.26 5.95 12.18
N THR A 10 -10.75 6.51 11.07
CA THR A 10 -9.91 7.14 10.05
C THR A 10 -9.13 8.32 10.62
N LYS A 11 -9.80 9.17 11.42
CA LYS A 11 -9.14 10.32 12.06
C LYS A 11 -8.09 9.89 13.07
N GLN A 12 -8.37 8.86 13.88
CA GLN A 12 -7.42 8.33 14.85
C GLN A 12 -6.21 7.70 14.14
N PHE A 13 -6.45 6.88 13.12
CA PHE A 13 -5.39 6.30 12.30
C PHE A 13 -4.50 7.38 11.69
N TYR A 14 -5.09 8.46 11.15
CA TYR A 14 -4.32 9.58 10.62
C TYR A 14 -3.43 10.24 11.69
N GLN A 15 -3.97 10.49 12.89
CA GLN A 15 -3.21 11.08 13.98
C GLN A 15 -2.05 10.19 14.43
N ASP A 16 -2.31 8.88 14.58
CA ASP A 16 -1.30 7.91 14.96
C ASP A 16 -0.22 7.78 13.88
N TYR A 17 -0.61 7.68 12.61
CA TYR A 17 0.30 7.62 11.48
C TYR A 17 1.17 8.89 11.40
N LYS A 18 0.59 10.07 11.61
CA LYS A 18 1.34 11.33 11.67
C LYS A 18 2.33 11.33 12.84
N GLY A 19 1.94 10.81 14.00
CA GLY A 19 2.84 10.66 15.15
C GLY A 19 4.04 9.76 14.85
N LEU A 20 3.80 8.61 14.19
CA LEU A 20 4.86 7.70 13.72
C LEU A 20 5.80 8.40 12.73
N PHE A 21 5.23 9.16 11.79
CA PHE A 21 5.99 9.92 10.80
C PHE A 21 6.91 10.95 11.45
N GLU A 22 6.39 11.73 12.40
CA GLU A 22 7.18 12.73 13.14
C GLU A 22 8.27 12.07 13.99
N LYS A 23 7.97 10.95 14.67
CA LYS A 23 8.95 10.20 15.47
C LYS A 23 10.09 9.66 14.60
N LEU A 24 9.75 9.03 13.49
CA LEU A 24 10.72 8.48 12.55
C LEU A 24 11.59 9.55 11.89
N THR A 25 10.99 10.67 11.48
CA THR A 25 11.73 11.79 10.87
C THR A 25 12.75 12.37 11.85
N LYS A 26 12.35 12.59 13.12
CA LYS A 26 13.25 13.08 14.16
C LYS A 26 14.40 12.11 14.44
N GLU A 27 14.14 10.80 14.46
CA GLU A 27 15.21 9.82 14.68
C GLU A 27 16.18 9.80 13.50
N LEU A 28 15.69 9.91 12.26
CA LEU A 28 16.54 10.05 11.08
C LEU A 28 17.41 11.30 11.16
N ASP A 29 16.85 12.46 11.50
CA ASP A 29 17.62 13.70 11.66
C ASP A 29 18.76 13.52 12.68
N HIS A 30 18.45 12.89 13.82
CA HIS A 30 19.43 12.58 14.87
C HIS A 30 20.51 11.58 14.42
N ILE A 31 20.16 10.58 13.60
CA ILE A 31 21.13 9.68 12.97
C ILE A 31 22.05 10.47 12.03
N LEU A 32 21.51 11.36 11.19
CA LEU A 32 22.31 12.16 10.25
C LEU A 32 23.24 13.14 10.97
N GLU A 33 22.88 13.63 12.16
CA GLU A 33 23.77 14.46 12.99
C GLU A 33 24.98 13.69 13.52
N LYS A 34 24.81 12.37 13.76
CA LYS A 34 25.82 11.52 14.39
C LYS A 34 26.67 10.74 13.39
N ASP A 35 26.09 10.32 12.27
CA ASP A 35 26.75 9.52 11.25
C ASP A 35 26.99 10.32 9.97
N ASN A 36 28.24 10.80 9.84
CA ASN A 36 28.71 11.52 8.67
C ASN A 36 28.66 10.70 7.37
N LYS A 37 28.75 9.36 7.44
CA LYS A 37 28.69 8.52 6.23
C LYS A 37 27.27 8.52 5.68
N THR A 38 26.29 8.19 6.53
CA THR A 38 24.88 8.21 6.17
C THR A 38 24.42 9.61 5.75
N LYS A 39 24.85 10.65 6.45
CA LYS A 39 24.59 12.05 6.06
C LYS A 39 25.04 12.37 4.63
N LYS A 40 26.28 12.00 4.28
CA LYS A 40 26.80 12.21 2.92
C LYS A 40 26.01 11.45 1.87
N GLU A 41 25.57 10.22 2.15
CA GLU A 41 24.74 9.47 1.21
C GLU A 41 23.39 10.17 0.97
N PHE A 42 22.74 10.65 2.04
CA PHE A 42 21.50 11.43 1.92
C PHE A 42 21.71 12.71 1.10
N GLU A 43 22.78 13.46 1.36
CA GLU A 43 23.12 14.67 0.59
C GLU A 43 23.39 14.35 -0.89
N ASN A 44 24.22 13.33 -1.18
CA ASN A 44 24.59 12.93 -2.54
C ASN A 44 23.39 12.46 -3.37
N ARG A 45 22.45 11.75 -2.73
CA ARG A 45 21.23 11.23 -3.36
C ARG A 45 20.07 12.23 -3.29
N SER A 46 20.27 13.40 -2.68
CA SER A 46 19.22 14.40 -2.43
C SER A 46 18.00 13.80 -1.70
N ILE A 47 18.26 12.92 -0.73
CA ILE A 47 17.24 12.30 0.11
C ILE A 47 16.96 13.23 1.28
N ASP A 48 15.68 13.52 1.45
CA ASP A 48 15.15 14.27 2.58
C ASP A 48 14.59 13.28 3.63
N THR A 49 14.82 13.53 4.92
CA THR A 49 14.45 12.62 6.02
C THR A 49 12.93 12.43 6.10
N ALA A 50 12.14 13.47 5.85
CA ALA A 50 10.70 13.36 5.76
C ALA A 50 10.26 12.50 4.57
N ASN A 51 10.88 12.66 3.39
CA ASN A 51 10.58 11.79 2.24
C ASN A 51 10.98 10.33 2.50
N PHE A 52 12.11 10.08 3.16
CA PHE A 52 12.52 8.73 3.57
C PHE A 52 11.51 8.12 4.54
N ALA A 53 11.14 8.86 5.60
CA ALA A 53 10.15 8.42 6.58
C ALA A 53 8.80 8.10 5.93
N LYS A 54 8.36 8.96 4.99
CA LYS A 54 7.14 8.74 4.21
C LYS A 54 7.22 7.46 3.38
N LYS A 55 8.35 7.20 2.71
CA LYS A 55 8.56 5.98 1.92
C LYS A 55 8.58 4.74 2.82
N LEU A 56 9.32 4.76 3.93
CA LEU A 56 9.40 3.63 4.86
C LEU A 56 8.04 3.27 5.46
N LEU A 57 7.30 4.25 6.00
CA LEU A 57 5.94 3.99 6.50
C LEU A 57 5.01 3.51 5.38
N GLY A 58 5.16 4.05 4.17
CA GLY A 58 4.42 3.62 2.99
C GLY A 58 4.67 2.18 2.59
N GLN A 59 5.94 1.75 2.63
CA GLN A 59 6.34 0.36 2.39
C GLN A 59 5.72 -0.57 3.44
N ILE A 60 5.85 -0.22 4.72
CA ILE A 60 5.33 -1.05 5.82
C ILE A 60 3.80 -1.16 5.73
N VAL A 61 3.08 -0.05 5.58
CA VAL A 61 1.62 -0.07 5.53
C VAL A 61 1.10 -0.82 4.31
N PHE A 62 1.79 -0.75 3.16
CA PHE A 62 1.47 -1.56 1.99
C PHE A 62 1.54 -3.06 2.31
N LEU A 63 2.59 -3.48 3.02
CA LEU A 63 2.72 -4.88 3.45
C LEU A 63 1.65 -5.31 4.44
N TYR A 64 1.10 -4.39 5.26
CA TYR A 64 -0.07 -4.70 6.09
C TYR A 64 -1.30 -5.08 5.27
N PHE A 65 -1.56 -4.43 4.12
CA PHE A 65 -2.63 -4.88 3.21
C PHE A 65 -2.32 -6.24 2.58
N LEU A 66 -1.07 -6.44 2.17
CA LEU A 66 -0.65 -7.65 1.49
C LEU A 66 -0.68 -8.89 2.40
N GLN A 67 -0.22 -8.76 3.64
CA GLN A 67 -0.25 -9.87 4.61
C GLN A 67 -1.69 -10.27 4.96
N LYS A 68 -2.67 -9.34 4.97
CA LYS A 68 -4.08 -9.71 5.19
C LYS A 68 -4.63 -10.67 4.12
N LYS A 69 -4.14 -10.56 2.88
CA LYS A 69 -4.45 -11.50 1.79
C LYS A 69 -3.75 -12.86 1.94
N GLY A 70 -2.83 -13.02 2.89
CA GLY A 70 -2.01 -14.22 3.06
C GLY A 70 -0.99 -14.40 1.93
N TRP A 71 -0.54 -13.29 1.33
CA TRP A 71 0.42 -13.32 0.22
C TRP A 71 1.88 -13.16 0.68
N LEU A 72 2.13 -12.88 1.96
CA LEU A 72 3.48 -12.81 2.52
C LEU A 72 3.74 -14.04 3.40
N GLY A 73 4.97 -14.53 3.42
CA GLY A 73 5.35 -15.62 4.31
C GLY A 73 4.68 -16.95 3.98
N VAL A 74 4.41 -17.24 2.69
CA VAL A 74 3.79 -18.52 2.30
C VAL A 74 4.84 -19.63 2.40
N PRO A 75 4.56 -20.74 3.10
CA PRO A 75 5.49 -21.88 3.12
C PRO A 75 5.78 -22.42 1.71
N ARG A 76 6.96 -23.03 1.53
CA ARG A 76 7.45 -23.51 0.23
C ARG A 76 6.44 -24.41 -0.51
N ASP A 77 5.74 -25.28 0.21
CA ASP A 77 4.83 -26.26 -0.40
C ASP A 77 3.37 -25.79 -0.41
N GLU A 78 3.11 -24.57 0.05
CA GLU A 78 1.76 -24.03 0.17
C GLU A 78 1.38 -23.11 -0.99
N ARG A 79 0.07 -22.94 -1.16
CA ARG A 79 -0.54 -22.06 -2.17
C ARG A 79 -0.58 -20.60 -1.71
N TRP A 80 -0.48 -19.68 -2.66
CA TRP A 80 -0.72 -18.25 -2.42
C TRP A 80 -2.05 -18.03 -1.71
N GLY A 81 -2.04 -17.14 -0.70
CA GLY A 81 -3.19 -16.91 0.17
C GLY A 81 -3.13 -17.64 1.51
N GLN A 82 -2.21 -18.61 1.66
CA GLN A 82 -1.97 -19.35 2.91
C GLN A 82 -0.74 -18.85 3.69
N GLY A 83 -0.26 -17.64 3.37
CA GLY A 83 0.84 -17.01 4.08
C GLY A 83 0.45 -16.42 5.42
N ASP A 84 1.46 -15.93 6.14
CA ASP A 84 1.30 -15.35 7.46
C ASP A 84 0.58 -14.00 7.40
N LYS A 85 -0.59 -13.92 8.05
CA LYS A 85 -1.39 -12.69 8.16
C LYS A 85 -0.82 -11.67 9.15
N ARG A 86 0.24 -12.03 9.87
CA ARG A 86 1.05 -11.19 10.77
C ARG A 86 2.53 -11.25 10.41
N PHE A 87 2.84 -11.44 9.13
CA PHE A 87 4.18 -11.65 8.61
C PHE A 87 5.24 -10.69 9.17
N LEU A 88 4.97 -9.37 9.15
CA LEU A 88 5.93 -8.39 9.68
C LEU A 88 6.19 -8.54 11.19
N GLY A 89 5.15 -8.82 11.98
CA GLY A 89 5.31 -9.07 13.41
C GLY A 89 6.07 -10.38 13.68
N THR A 90 5.88 -11.40 12.86
CA THR A 90 6.66 -12.65 12.93
C THR A 90 8.12 -12.43 12.55
N LEU A 91 8.40 -11.68 11.48
CA LEU A 91 9.77 -11.30 11.09
C LEU A 91 10.45 -10.48 12.17
N PHE A 92 9.75 -9.52 12.78
CA PHE A 92 10.30 -8.72 13.87
C PHE A 92 10.71 -9.59 15.06
N LYS A 93 9.85 -10.51 15.50
CA LYS A 93 10.17 -11.45 16.59
C LYS A 93 11.38 -12.33 16.26
N ARG A 94 11.47 -12.78 15.01
CA ARG A 94 12.63 -13.56 14.54
C ARG A 94 13.90 -12.73 14.60
N CYS A 95 13.87 -11.50 14.10
CA CYS A 95 14.98 -10.55 14.17
C CYS A 95 15.46 -10.32 15.61
N MET A 96 14.53 -10.10 16.54
CA MET A 96 14.87 -9.91 17.96
C MET A 96 15.48 -11.16 18.60
N THR A 97 15.08 -12.35 18.16
CA THR A 97 15.65 -13.63 18.64
C THR A 97 17.07 -13.84 18.11
N GLU A 98 17.34 -13.38 16.89
CA GLU A 98 18.65 -13.47 16.23
C GLU A 98 19.60 -12.33 16.65
N GLY A 99 19.10 -11.30 17.35
CA GLY A 99 19.88 -10.16 17.83
C GLY A 99 20.28 -9.19 16.72
N GLY A 100 19.51 -9.13 15.63
CA GLY A 100 19.73 -8.21 14.51
C GLY A 100 19.01 -6.88 14.66
N ASN A 101 19.28 -5.95 13.73
CA ASN A 101 18.53 -4.71 13.55
C ASN A 101 17.40 -4.93 12.54
N PHE A 102 16.16 -4.63 12.91
CA PHE A 102 15.02 -4.95 12.07
C PHE A 102 15.00 -4.19 10.74
N PHE A 103 15.48 -2.94 10.73
CA PHE A 103 15.52 -2.20 9.48
C PHE A 103 16.57 -2.79 8.53
N ASN A 104 17.84 -2.81 8.95
CA ASN A 104 18.93 -3.22 8.07
C ASN A 104 18.95 -4.72 7.76
N ASP A 105 18.76 -5.57 8.76
CA ASP A 105 18.95 -7.01 8.57
C ASP A 105 17.72 -7.71 7.98
N TYR A 106 16.55 -7.06 8.04
CA TYR A 106 15.26 -7.63 7.63
C TYR A 106 14.50 -6.76 6.63
N LEU A 107 14.13 -5.53 6.97
CA LEU A 107 13.29 -4.71 6.10
C LEU A 107 13.98 -4.33 4.80
N GLU A 108 15.27 -3.96 4.80
CA GLU A 108 16.00 -3.66 3.57
C GLU A 108 16.02 -4.84 2.61
N TYR A 109 16.33 -6.05 3.11
CA TYR A 109 16.26 -7.28 2.31
C TYR A 109 14.84 -7.60 1.83
N LEU A 110 13.83 -7.39 2.67
CA LEU A 110 12.44 -7.59 2.28
C LEU A 110 12.04 -6.63 1.17
N PHE A 111 12.38 -5.35 1.29
CA PHE A 111 12.01 -4.31 0.34
C PHE A 111 12.83 -4.39 -0.94
N TYR A 112 14.13 -4.22 -0.82
CA TYR A 112 15.04 -3.94 -1.93
C TYR A 112 15.49 -5.21 -2.66
N GLU A 113 15.45 -6.36 -1.98
CA GLU A 113 15.81 -7.64 -2.58
C GLU A 113 14.57 -8.48 -2.89
N ALA A 114 13.81 -8.91 -1.86
CA ALA A 114 12.67 -9.78 -2.08
C ALA A 114 11.58 -9.09 -2.93
N LEU A 115 11.01 -7.98 -2.49
CA LEU A 115 9.84 -7.42 -3.19
C LEU A 115 10.20 -6.73 -4.52
N ALA A 116 11.45 -6.28 -4.68
CA ALA A 116 11.89 -5.46 -5.80
C ALA A 116 12.75 -6.17 -6.85
N THR A 117 13.29 -7.37 -6.59
CA THR A 117 14.05 -8.12 -7.59
C THR A 117 13.75 -9.63 -7.56
N THR A 118 13.93 -10.25 -8.72
CA THR A 118 13.95 -11.72 -8.87
C THR A 118 15.38 -12.26 -9.02
N GLU A 119 16.38 -11.38 -9.03
CA GLU A 119 17.79 -11.75 -9.07
C GLU A 119 18.19 -12.45 -7.77
N GLY A 120 19.04 -13.48 -7.85
CA GLY A 120 19.45 -14.27 -6.68
C GLY A 120 18.41 -15.27 -6.15
N ARG A 121 17.20 -15.33 -6.73
CA ARG A 121 16.17 -16.31 -6.37
C ARG A 121 16.42 -17.69 -6.98
N ALA A 122 15.85 -18.73 -6.36
CA ALA A 122 15.98 -20.10 -6.86
C ALA A 122 15.39 -20.21 -8.29
N THR A 123 16.14 -20.81 -9.21
CA THR A 123 15.75 -20.94 -10.63
C THR A 123 14.46 -21.73 -10.84
N ILE A 124 14.12 -22.61 -9.89
CA ILE A 124 12.95 -23.49 -9.95
C ILE A 124 11.68 -22.80 -9.44
N ASP A 125 11.81 -21.94 -8.42
CA ASP A 125 10.69 -21.18 -7.86
C ASP A 125 11.14 -19.75 -7.58
N LEU A 126 10.87 -18.87 -8.56
CA LEU A 126 11.15 -17.44 -8.47
C LEU A 126 10.34 -16.74 -7.37
N SER A 127 9.39 -17.40 -6.72
CA SER A 127 8.68 -16.83 -5.57
C SER A 127 9.35 -17.11 -4.23
N TYR A 128 10.19 -18.15 -4.14
CA TYR A 128 10.86 -18.53 -2.90
C TYR A 128 12.04 -17.61 -2.59
N TYR A 129 12.07 -17.07 -1.37
CA TYR A 129 13.13 -16.21 -0.88
C TYR A 129 13.94 -16.89 0.23
N PRO A 130 15.20 -17.30 -0.03
CA PRO A 130 15.97 -18.15 0.89
C PRO A 130 16.18 -17.56 2.29
N LYS A 131 16.45 -16.25 2.41
CA LYS A 131 16.77 -15.60 3.70
C LYS A 131 15.63 -15.73 4.71
N PHE A 132 14.38 -15.65 4.24
CA PHE A 132 13.20 -15.77 5.09
C PHE A 132 12.50 -17.12 5.02
N ASP A 133 13.05 -18.09 4.27
CA ASP A 133 12.52 -19.46 4.12
C ASP A 133 11.02 -19.49 3.79
N CYS A 134 10.58 -18.62 2.89
CA CYS A 134 9.18 -18.52 2.48
C CYS A 134 9.04 -17.91 1.09
N LYS A 135 7.84 -18.01 0.50
CA LYS A 135 7.51 -17.33 -0.74
C LYS A 135 7.10 -15.89 -0.47
N ILE A 136 7.64 -15.00 -1.28
CA ILE A 136 7.38 -13.56 -1.26
C ILE A 136 7.15 -13.12 -2.70
N PRO A 137 6.03 -12.46 -3.02
CA PRO A 137 5.71 -12.07 -4.37
C PRO A 137 6.66 -10.96 -4.82
N PHE A 138 6.99 -10.96 -6.10
CA PHE A 138 7.68 -9.84 -6.72
C PHE A 138 6.65 -8.79 -7.14
N LEU A 139 6.89 -7.51 -6.82
CA LEU A 139 5.91 -6.43 -7.03
C LEU A 139 6.34 -5.38 -8.05
N ASN A 140 7.48 -5.56 -8.72
CA ASN A 140 8.14 -4.57 -9.58
C ASN A 140 8.52 -3.28 -8.84
N GLY A 141 9.72 -2.78 -9.13
CA GLY A 141 10.51 -1.88 -8.28
C GLY A 141 9.94 -0.51 -7.86
N GLY A 142 8.71 -0.10 -8.12
CA GLY A 142 8.23 1.25 -7.74
C GLY A 142 8.41 1.64 -6.26
N LEU A 143 7.51 1.18 -5.38
CA LEU A 143 7.57 1.53 -3.95
C LEU A 143 8.78 0.89 -3.25
N PHE A 144 9.28 -0.22 -3.78
CA PHE A 144 10.29 -1.06 -3.16
C PHE A 144 11.69 -0.93 -3.76
N GLU A 145 11.94 -0.01 -4.70
CA GLU A 145 13.31 0.32 -5.13
C GLU A 145 14.05 1.06 -4.01
N ALA A 146 15.34 0.73 -3.86
CA ALA A 146 16.26 1.44 -3.00
C ALA A 146 16.53 2.84 -3.56
N ILE A 147 16.55 3.84 -2.69
CA ILE A 147 16.84 5.24 -3.05
C ILE A 147 18.27 5.67 -2.68
N TYR A 148 19.03 4.76 -2.06
CA TYR A 148 20.41 4.92 -1.61
C TYR A 148 21.16 3.60 -1.81
N ASP A 149 22.48 3.64 -1.66
CA ASP A 149 23.32 2.45 -1.61
C ASP A 149 23.11 1.69 -0.29
N TRP A 150 22.06 0.87 -0.24
CA TRP A 150 21.64 0.12 0.95
C TRP A 150 22.59 -1.02 1.33
N GLU A 151 23.38 -1.53 0.39
CA GLU A 151 24.39 -2.57 0.68
C GLU A 151 25.58 -2.00 1.46
N ASN A 152 25.90 -0.72 1.26
CA ASN A 152 27.08 -0.07 1.84
C ASN A 152 26.75 1.00 2.89
N THR A 153 25.48 1.38 3.06
CA THR A 153 25.04 2.44 3.99
C THR A 153 24.08 1.89 5.03
N TYR A 154 24.50 1.92 6.31
CA TYR A 154 23.76 1.33 7.41
C TYR A 154 22.99 2.40 8.18
N ILE A 155 21.69 2.52 7.90
CA ILE A 155 20.78 3.42 8.61
C ILE A 155 20.23 2.70 9.86
N LEU A 156 21.00 2.71 10.95
CA LEU A 156 20.67 1.98 12.19
C LEU A 156 19.48 2.60 12.94
N LEU A 157 18.26 2.34 12.45
CA LEU A 157 17.02 2.71 13.12
C LEU A 157 16.81 1.87 14.38
N PRO A 158 16.58 2.48 15.56
CA PRO A 158 16.29 1.74 16.79
C PRO A 158 15.09 0.81 16.64
N ASP A 159 15.20 -0.42 17.15
CA ASP A 159 14.13 -1.42 17.03
C ASP A 159 12.86 -1.01 17.80
N GLU A 160 13.00 -0.15 18.81
CA GLU A 160 11.91 0.46 19.56
C GLU A 160 11.02 1.38 18.71
N LEU A 161 11.48 1.81 17.52
CA LEU A 161 10.63 2.49 16.54
C LEU A 161 9.59 1.55 15.93
N PHE A 162 9.88 0.25 15.86
CA PHE A 162 9.00 -0.74 15.24
C PHE A 162 8.09 -1.42 16.26
N SER A 163 8.62 -1.80 17.42
CA SER A 163 7.81 -2.32 18.53
C SER A 163 8.48 -2.06 19.87
N ASN A 164 7.70 -1.71 20.89
CA ASN A 164 8.20 -1.48 22.24
C ASN A 164 7.15 -1.80 23.32
N SER A 165 7.50 -1.58 24.59
CA SER A 165 6.60 -1.81 25.74
C SER A 165 6.07 -0.50 26.37
N GLU A 166 6.20 0.63 25.69
CA GLU A 166 5.69 1.92 26.19
C GLU A 166 4.16 1.89 26.24
N LYS A 167 3.57 2.49 27.29
CA LYS A 167 2.12 2.59 27.40
C LYS A 167 1.63 3.89 26.78
N THR A 168 0.57 3.80 25.98
CA THR A 168 -0.14 4.98 25.47
C THR A 168 -0.92 5.65 26.59
N LYS A 169 -1.35 6.89 26.34
CA LYS A 169 -2.25 7.63 27.25
C LYS A 169 -3.61 6.91 27.46
N THR A 170 -3.99 6.06 26.52
CA THR A 170 -5.22 5.25 26.56
C THR A 170 -5.03 3.90 27.25
N GLY A 171 -3.79 3.53 27.63
CA GLY A 171 -3.46 2.30 28.35
C GLY A 171 -3.03 1.13 27.45
N ASP A 172 -2.99 1.31 26.14
CA ASP A 172 -2.50 0.31 25.18
C ASP A 172 -0.98 0.15 25.31
N THR A 173 -0.48 -1.05 25.05
CA THR A 173 0.97 -1.33 25.08
C THR A 173 1.56 -1.22 23.68
N GLY A 174 2.75 -0.61 23.60
CA GLY A 174 3.51 -0.38 22.38
C GLY A 174 3.24 1.00 21.77
N THR A 175 4.29 1.63 21.26
CA THR A 175 4.17 2.88 20.48
C THR A 175 4.92 2.80 19.15
N GLY A 176 5.42 1.61 18.81
CA GLY A 176 6.14 1.37 17.57
C GLY A 176 5.20 1.28 16.36
N ILE A 177 5.78 1.34 15.17
CA ILE A 177 5.06 1.27 13.89
C ILE A 177 4.20 0.01 13.81
N LEU A 178 4.75 -1.15 14.17
CA LEU A 178 4.03 -2.42 14.14
C LEU A 178 2.96 -2.46 15.22
N ASP A 179 3.26 -2.00 16.44
CA ASP A 179 2.30 -1.97 17.55
C ASP A 179 1.06 -1.13 17.21
N VAL A 180 1.28 0.02 16.58
CA VAL A 180 0.20 0.92 16.16
C VAL A 180 -0.61 0.28 15.04
N PHE A 181 0.04 -0.22 13.98
CA PHE A 181 -0.67 -0.81 12.85
C PHE A 181 -1.44 -2.09 13.24
N ASP A 182 -0.93 -2.91 14.16
CA ASP A 182 -1.62 -4.11 14.63
C ASP A 182 -2.96 -3.82 15.37
N ARG A 183 -3.19 -2.57 15.79
CA ARG A 183 -4.48 -2.14 16.39
C ARG A 183 -5.58 -1.91 15.37
N TYR A 184 -5.21 -1.75 14.10
CA TYR A 184 -6.14 -1.44 13.02
C TYR A 184 -6.44 -2.68 12.20
N ASN A 185 -7.70 -2.80 11.76
CA ASN A 185 -8.08 -3.82 10.81
C ASN A 185 -7.85 -3.29 9.38
N PHE A 186 -6.96 -3.90 8.61
CA PHE A 186 -6.72 -3.53 7.22
C PHE A 186 -7.65 -4.32 6.27
N THR A 187 -8.29 -3.63 5.33
CA THR A 187 -9.12 -4.24 4.27
C THR A 187 -8.65 -3.84 2.88
N VAL A 188 -8.83 -4.74 1.91
CA VAL A 188 -8.54 -4.48 0.49
C VAL A 188 -9.85 -4.37 -0.32
N LYS A 189 -11.00 -4.57 0.33
CA LYS A 189 -12.31 -4.37 -0.29
C LYS A 189 -12.77 -2.96 0.02
N GLU A 190 -13.03 -2.19 -1.03
CA GLU A 190 -13.50 -0.80 -0.92
C GLU A 190 -15.04 -0.70 -1.05
N ASP A 191 -15.70 -1.79 -1.44
CA ASP A 191 -17.04 -1.83 -2.03
C ASP A 191 -18.15 -2.44 -1.16
N GLU A 192 -17.82 -3.09 -0.03
CA GLU A 192 -18.84 -3.67 0.86
C GLU A 192 -19.25 -2.67 1.97
N PRO A 193 -20.51 -2.19 2.00
CA PRO A 193 -20.96 -1.16 2.95
C PRO A 193 -20.84 -1.58 4.42
N LEU A 194 -20.98 -2.87 4.71
CA LEU A 194 -20.92 -3.45 6.07
C LEU A 194 -19.48 -3.71 6.55
N GLU A 195 -18.54 -4.04 5.67
CA GLU A 195 -17.11 -4.20 6.02
C GLU A 195 -16.37 -2.85 6.12
N LYS A 196 -16.94 -1.79 5.53
CA LYS A 196 -16.43 -0.42 5.55
C LYS A 196 -16.41 0.21 6.95
N GLU A 197 -17.13 -0.36 7.91
CA GLU A 197 -17.47 0.37 9.14
C GLU A 197 -16.32 0.51 10.17
N VAL A 198 -15.26 -0.33 10.11
CA VAL A 198 -14.17 -0.31 11.12
C VAL A 198 -12.77 -0.65 10.54
N ALA A 199 -12.58 -0.60 9.21
CA ALA A 199 -11.32 -1.02 8.58
C ALA A 199 -10.58 0.12 7.86
N VAL A 200 -9.25 0.06 7.85
CA VAL A 200 -8.36 0.92 7.07
C VAL A 200 -8.29 0.39 5.65
N ASP A 201 -8.61 1.23 4.67
CA ASP A 201 -8.61 0.91 3.24
C ASP A 201 -7.53 1.72 2.46
N PRO A 202 -7.25 1.38 1.18
CA PRO A 202 -6.29 2.12 0.37
C PRO A 202 -6.65 3.59 0.08
N GLU A 203 -7.95 3.93 0.04
CA GLU A 203 -8.41 5.32 -0.17
C GLU A 203 -8.01 6.21 1.02
N MET A 204 -8.15 5.69 2.25
CA MET A 204 -7.74 6.37 3.47
C MET A 204 -6.25 6.70 3.45
N LEU A 205 -5.40 5.82 2.91
CA LEU A 205 -3.98 6.10 2.74
C LEU A 205 -3.70 7.26 1.78
N GLY A 206 -4.44 7.34 0.67
CA GLY A 206 -4.33 8.47 -0.25
C GLY A 206 -4.55 9.79 0.48
N LYS A 207 -5.61 9.88 1.29
CA LYS A 207 -5.91 11.07 2.11
C LYS A 207 -4.84 11.34 3.17
N VAL A 208 -4.30 10.31 3.81
CA VAL A 208 -3.19 10.45 4.79
C VAL A 208 -1.96 11.03 4.09
N PHE A 209 -1.51 10.45 2.97
CA PHE A 209 -0.34 10.92 2.24
C PHE A 209 -0.49 12.32 1.69
N GLU A 210 -1.71 12.71 1.30
CA GLU A 210 -2.00 14.08 0.92
C GLU A 210 -1.88 15.01 2.11
N ASN A 211 -2.51 14.68 3.24
CA ASN A 211 -2.53 15.53 4.44
C ASN A 211 -1.18 15.62 5.14
N LEU A 212 -0.24 14.73 4.84
CA LEU A 212 1.15 14.82 5.30
C LEU A 212 2.01 15.74 4.43
N LEU A 213 1.53 16.18 3.25
CA LEU A 213 2.25 17.16 2.43
C LEU A 213 2.03 18.58 3.02
N PRO A 214 3.11 19.36 3.22
CA PRO A 214 3.01 20.78 3.53
C PRO A 214 2.08 21.52 2.56
N GLU A 215 1.25 22.46 3.05
CA GLU A 215 0.26 23.18 2.23
C GLU A 215 0.86 23.89 0.99
N ASN A 216 2.09 24.36 1.12
CA ASN A 216 2.87 24.99 0.04
C ASN A 216 3.25 24.00 -1.08
N LEU A 217 3.48 22.72 -0.76
CA LEU A 217 3.73 21.67 -1.75
C LEU A 217 2.43 21.15 -2.38
N ARG A 218 1.31 21.15 -1.65
CA ARG A 218 -0.03 20.79 -2.17
C ARG A 218 -0.49 21.72 -3.28
N LYS A 219 -0.43 23.03 -3.05
CA LYS A 219 -0.84 24.04 -4.06
C LYS A 219 0.09 24.09 -5.27
N GLY A 220 1.38 23.79 -5.08
CA GLY A 220 2.37 23.79 -6.16
C GLY A 220 2.36 22.54 -7.06
N LYS A 221 1.93 21.37 -6.54
CA LYS A 221 1.90 20.11 -7.32
C LYS A 221 0.53 19.69 -7.86
N GLY A 222 -0.58 20.30 -7.39
CA GLY A 222 -1.93 19.99 -7.89
C GLY A 222 -2.43 18.58 -7.56
N THR A 223 -1.80 17.90 -6.60
CA THR A 223 -2.15 16.52 -6.21
C THR A 223 -3.32 16.54 -5.22
N TYR A 224 -4.53 16.37 -5.74
CA TYR A 224 -5.75 16.18 -4.95
C TYR A 224 -6.42 14.88 -5.37
N TYR A 225 -6.85 14.10 -4.37
CA TYR A 225 -7.54 12.85 -4.62
C TYR A 225 -8.93 13.16 -5.16
N THR A 226 -9.21 12.70 -6.37
CA THR A 226 -10.54 12.85 -6.96
C THR A 226 -11.54 12.00 -6.18
N PRO A 227 -12.65 12.57 -5.66
CA PRO A 227 -13.65 11.79 -4.94
C PRO A 227 -14.15 10.60 -5.75
N ARG A 228 -14.40 9.47 -5.07
CA ARG A 228 -14.78 8.20 -5.70
C ARG A 228 -15.99 8.33 -6.63
N GLU A 229 -17.01 9.08 -6.23
CA GLU A 229 -18.22 9.28 -7.03
C GLU A 229 -17.90 9.90 -8.39
N ILE A 230 -16.94 10.83 -8.43
CA ILE A 230 -16.49 11.49 -9.65
C ILE A 230 -15.70 10.51 -10.52
N VAL A 231 -14.79 9.72 -9.95
CA VAL A 231 -14.03 8.69 -10.70
C VAL A 231 -14.98 7.66 -11.30
N HIS A 232 -15.91 7.12 -10.51
CA HIS A 232 -16.90 6.16 -10.99
C HIS A 232 -17.77 6.74 -12.10
N TYR A 233 -18.24 7.97 -11.94
CA TYR A 233 -19.02 8.67 -12.97
C TYR A 233 -18.20 8.82 -14.26
N MET A 234 -16.98 9.36 -14.17
CA MET A 234 -16.11 9.56 -15.33
C MET A 234 -15.79 8.26 -16.06
N CYS A 235 -15.46 7.19 -15.34
CA CYS A 235 -15.20 5.88 -15.94
C CYS A 235 -16.45 5.30 -16.61
N ARG A 236 -17.61 5.34 -15.94
CA ARG A 236 -18.87 4.83 -16.50
C ARG A 236 -19.26 5.58 -17.76
N GLU A 237 -19.28 6.91 -17.72
CA GLU A 237 -19.63 7.72 -18.90
C GLU A 237 -18.63 7.51 -20.04
N SER A 238 -17.34 7.41 -19.74
CA SER A 238 -16.32 7.14 -20.77
C SER A 238 -16.52 5.77 -21.42
N LEU A 239 -16.82 4.73 -20.62
CA LEU A 239 -17.11 3.39 -21.12
C LEU A 239 -18.42 3.34 -21.91
N ILE A 240 -19.49 3.97 -21.43
CA ILE A 240 -20.78 4.05 -22.14
C ILE A 240 -20.56 4.69 -23.51
N ASN A 241 -19.90 5.84 -23.57
CA ASN A 241 -19.66 6.55 -24.82
C ASN A 241 -18.73 5.78 -25.77
N TYR A 242 -17.69 5.15 -25.24
CA TYR A 242 -16.80 4.31 -26.03
C TYR A 242 -17.52 3.10 -26.62
N LEU A 243 -18.26 2.34 -25.80
CA LEU A 243 -18.98 1.15 -26.26
C LEU A 243 -20.09 1.53 -27.24
N ASP A 244 -20.87 2.57 -26.96
CA ASP A 244 -21.91 3.09 -27.86
C ASP A 244 -21.30 3.45 -29.22
N THR A 245 -20.18 4.17 -29.24
CA THR A 245 -19.47 4.50 -30.47
C THR A 245 -18.93 3.25 -31.17
N ALA A 246 -18.35 2.31 -30.43
CA ALA A 246 -17.74 1.11 -31.00
C ALA A 246 -18.79 0.19 -31.65
N VAL A 247 -19.94 -0.04 -31.00
CA VAL A 247 -20.96 -0.99 -31.47
C VAL A 247 -22.00 -0.35 -32.39
N ASN A 248 -22.18 0.98 -32.30
CA ASN A 248 -23.15 1.72 -33.09
C ASN A 248 -22.49 2.70 -34.09
N SER A 249 -21.20 2.54 -34.43
CA SER A 249 -20.60 3.32 -35.52
C SER A 249 -21.06 2.85 -36.90
N SER A 250 -21.12 3.77 -37.86
CA SER A 250 -21.52 3.48 -39.24
C SER A 250 -20.56 2.57 -40.01
N SER A 251 -19.34 2.40 -39.51
CA SER A 251 -18.31 1.52 -40.05
C SER A 251 -18.41 0.09 -39.53
N VAL A 252 -19.19 -0.17 -38.48
CA VAL A 252 -19.35 -1.51 -37.90
C VAL A 252 -20.63 -2.15 -38.42
N PRO A 253 -20.54 -3.37 -39.00
CA PRO A 253 -21.72 -4.11 -39.41
C PRO A 253 -22.63 -4.35 -38.18
N PRO A 254 -23.93 -4.12 -38.31
CA PRO A 254 -24.88 -4.31 -37.23
C PRO A 254 -24.87 -5.76 -36.75
N LEU A 255 -24.86 -5.94 -35.44
CA LEU A 255 -24.60 -7.22 -34.77
C LEU A 255 -25.71 -8.26 -34.99
N VAL A 256 -26.92 -7.82 -35.38
CA VAL A 256 -28.05 -8.72 -35.68
C VAL A 256 -28.79 -8.26 -36.94
N LYS A 257 -29.12 -9.19 -37.84
CA LYS A 257 -30.07 -8.97 -38.95
C LYS A 257 -31.48 -8.85 -38.38
N GLY A 258 -32.04 -7.64 -38.33
CA GLY A 258 -33.45 -7.43 -37.97
C GLY A 258 -34.39 -7.92 -39.08
N GLY A 259 -35.52 -8.52 -38.69
CA GLY A 259 -36.61 -8.86 -39.61
C GLY A 259 -37.25 -7.60 -40.22
N LYS A 260 -37.52 -7.64 -41.53
CA LYS A 260 -38.00 -6.52 -42.37
C LYS A 260 -37.04 -5.30 -42.41
N GLY A 261 -35.83 -5.51 -42.92
CA GLY A 261 -35.02 -4.46 -43.57
C GLY A 261 -34.34 -3.43 -42.65
N GLY A 262 -34.48 -3.55 -41.33
CA GLY A 262 -33.80 -2.69 -40.36
C GLY A 262 -32.56 -3.36 -39.76
N PHE A 263 -31.43 -2.68 -39.79
CA PHE A 263 -30.24 -3.05 -39.03
C PHE A 263 -30.48 -2.78 -37.53
N LEU A 264 -30.35 -3.79 -36.67
CA LEU A 264 -30.53 -3.61 -35.23
C LEU A 264 -29.22 -3.13 -34.61
N ARG A 265 -29.22 -1.89 -34.12
CA ARG A 265 -28.15 -1.30 -33.30
C ARG A 265 -28.49 -1.49 -31.83
N ILE A 266 -27.47 -1.63 -30.98
CA ILE A 266 -27.69 -1.81 -29.54
C ILE A 266 -28.16 -0.46 -28.97
N PRO A 267 -29.34 -0.38 -28.34
CA PRO A 267 -29.75 0.84 -27.66
C PRO A 267 -28.74 1.26 -26.61
N ARG A 268 -28.37 2.54 -26.58
CA ARG A 268 -27.48 3.10 -25.56
C ARG A 268 -27.94 2.76 -24.13
N LYS A 269 -29.26 2.74 -23.91
CA LYS A 269 -29.87 2.38 -22.63
C LYS A 269 -29.51 0.98 -22.14
N ASP A 270 -29.29 0.03 -23.06
CA ASP A 270 -28.91 -1.34 -22.71
C ASP A 270 -27.42 -1.40 -22.33
N ILE A 271 -26.59 -0.60 -22.98
CA ILE A 271 -25.17 -0.38 -22.61
C ILE A 271 -25.08 0.28 -21.23
N GLU A 272 -25.90 1.30 -20.98
CA GLU A 272 -26.00 1.96 -19.68
C GLU A 272 -26.44 0.97 -18.59
N ASN A 273 -27.49 0.18 -18.83
CA ASN A 273 -27.94 -0.84 -17.89
C ASN A 273 -26.84 -1.87 -17.60
N PHE A 274 -26.13 -2.33 -18.63
CA PHE A 274 -25.01 -3.26 -18.46
C PHE A 274 -23.89 -2.67 -17.60
N ILE A 275 -23.47 -1.44 -17.87
CA ILE A 275 -22.41 -0.78 -17.11
C ILE A 275 -22.83 -0.44 -15.67
N HIS A 276 -24.09 -0.06 -15.46
CA HIS A 276 -24.58 0.32 -14.13
C HIS A 276 -24.98 -0.86 -13.26
N LYS A 277 -25.52 -1.94 -13.84
CA LYS A 277 -26.16 -3.05 -13.11
C LYS A 277 -25.51 -4.42 -13.36
N GLY A 278 -24.60 -4.53 -14.32
CA GLY A 278 -23.93 -5.79 -14.67
C GLY A 278 -24.78 -6.78 -15.48
N GLU A 279 -26.00 -6.40 -15.86
CA GLU A 279 -26.94 -7.25 -16.61
C GLU A 279 -27.27 -6.61 -17.95
N LEU A 280 -27.21 -7.41 -19.02
CA LEU A 280 -27.87 -7.10 -20.29
C LEU A 280 -29.31 -7.58 -20.16
N ALA A 281 -30.27 -6.65 -20.29
CA ALA A 281 -31.70 -6.98 -20.35
C ALA A 281 -32.05 -7.68 -21.67
#